data_AF-A0A7W0KJ06-F1
#
_entry.id   AF-A0A7W0KJ06-F1
#
_cell.length_a   1.000
_cell.length_b   1.000
_cell.length_c   1.000
_cell.angle_alpha   90.00
_cell.angle_beta   90.00
_cell.angle_gamma   90.00
#
_symmetry.space_group_name_H-M   'P 1'
#
loop_
_entity.id
_entity.type
_entity.pdbx_description
1 polymer ?
#
loop_
_entity_poly.entity_id
_entity_poly.type
_entity_poly.pdbx_seq_one_letter_code
_entity_poly.pdbx_strand_id
1 'polypeptide(L)'
;LPMRDATAGRGTYGAGRYLLDTVKGADLGAGPSTPERPADGATIVVDLNFAYHPSCAYSPRWVCPLAQEGNRLEVDVPVGEQYPADGWAKDAPGA
;
A
#
# COMPACT_ATOMS: atom_id res chain seq x y z
N LEU A 1 3.84 5.89 1.76
CA LEU A 1 3.52 5.37 3.10
C LEU A 1 3.41 3.86 3.05
N PRO A 2 4.40 3.11 3.57
CA PRO A 2 4.37 1.65 3.61
C PRO A 2 3.31 1.13 4.57
N MET A 3 2.58 0.10 4.16
CA MET A 3 1.55 -0.60 4.91
C MET A 3 1.67 -2.11 4.64
N ARG A 4 1.40 -2.92 5.67
CA ARG A 4 1.34 -4.37 5.53
C ARG A 4 0.05 -4.88 6.14
N ASP A 5 -0.74 -5.62 5.39
CA ASP A 5 -1.99 -6.22 5.84
C ASP A 5 -1.89 -7.76 5.84
N ALA A 6 -2.94 -8.45 6.28
CA ALA A 6 -2.94 -9.91 6.39
C ALA A 6 -2.91 -10.66 5.04
N THR A 7 -3.07 -9.97 3.90
CA THR A 7 -2.88 -10.55 2.56
C THR A 7 -1.42 -10.70 2.14
N ALA A 8 -0.48 -10.04 2.84
CA ALA A 8 0.94 -10.02 2.49
C ALA A 8 1.55 -11.45 2.52
N GLY A 9 2.14 -11.86 1.41
CA GLY A 9 2.73 -13.20 1.22
C GLY A 9 1.70 -14.29 0.84
N ARG A 10 0.40 -13.96 0.80
CA ARG A 10 -0.66 -14.87 0.36
C ARG A 10 -1.25 -14.47 -1.00
N GLY A 11 -1.45 -13.17 -1.21
CA GLY A 11 -1.98 -12.61 -2.45
C GLY A 11 -1.38 -11.27 -2.85
N THR A 12 -0.53 -10.69 -2.00
CA THR A 12 0.18 -9.43 -2.25
C THR A 12 1.65 -9.58 -1.83
N TYR A 13 2.50 -8.62 -2.18
CA TYR A 13 3.92 -8.65 -1.84
C TYR A 13 4.16 -8.85 -0.34
N GLY A 14 5.05 -9.78 0.03
CA GLY A 14 5.26 -10.20 1.43
C GLY A 14 5.68 -9.09 2.39
N ALA A 15 6.44 -8.12 1.89
CA ALA A 15 6.86 -6.95 2.66
C ALA A 15 5.80 -5.83 2.74
N GLY A 16 4.67 -5.97 2.04
CA GLY A 16 3.55 -5.03 2.02
C GLY A 16 3.46 -4.16 0.76
N ARG A 17 2.60 -3.15 0.84
CA ARG A 17 2.24 -2.22 -0.24
C ARG A 17 2.32 -0.77 0.23
N TYR A 18 2.35 0.18 -0.70
CA TYR A 18 2.42 1.59 -0.37
C TYR A 18 1.08 2.28 -0.65
N LEU A 19 0.61 3.09 0.30
CA LEU A 19 -0.69 3.78 0.26
C LEU A 19 -0.63 5.23 -0.22
N LEU A 20 0.55 5.87 -0.12
CA LEU A 20 0.73 7.28 -0.42
C LEU A 20 2.11 7.49 -1.03
N ASP A 21 2.15 7.92 -2.29
CA ASP A 21 3.37 8.24 -3.03
C ASP A 21 3.00 9.16 -4.20
N THR A 22 3.45 10.41 -4.12
CA THR A 22 3.18 11.45 -5.13
C THR A 22 3.81 11.10 -6.48
N VAL A 23 4.94 10.41 -6.50
CA VAL A 23 5.64 10.02 -7.73
C VAL A 23 4.92 8.87 -8.43
N LYS A 24 4.25 8.00 -7.66
CA LYS A 24 3.56 6.81 -8.17
C LYS A 24 2.06 6.98 -8.34
N GLY A 25 1.53 8.19 -8.12
CA GLY A 25 0.12 8.49 -8.32
C GLY A 25 -0.81 7.89 -7.27
N ALA A 26 -0.27 7.50 -6.11
CA ALA A 26 -1.05 7.03 -4.96
C ALA A 26 -1.34 8.16 -3.96
N ASP A 27 -1.24 9.42 -4.38
CA ASP A 27 -1.67 10.59 -3.62
C ASP A 27 -2.89 11.21 -4.31
N LEU A 28 -4.05 11.07 -3.68
CA LEU A 28 -5.33 11.59 -4.19
C LEU A 28 -5.66 13.00 -3.67
N GLY A 29 -4.72 13.61 -2.94
CA GLY A 29 -4.83 14.96 -2.42
C GLY A 29 -5.64 15.08 -1.13
N ALA A 30 -6.05 16.31 -0.84
CA ALA A 30 -6.75 16.65 0.38
C ALA A 30 -8.16 16.03 0.42
N GLY A 31 -8.58 15.61 1.60
CA GLY A 31 -9.95 15.20 1.85
C GLY A 31 -10.92 16.39 1.79
N PRO A 32 -12.23 16.12 1.60
CA PRO A 32 -13.23 17.18 1.54
C PRO A 32 -13.29 17.93 2.87
N SER A 33 -13.47 19.25 2.81
CA SER A 33 -13.86 20.02 3.98
C SER A 33 -15.31 19.66 4.34
N THR A 34 -15.56 19.44 5.62
CA THR A 34 -16.93 19.23 6.12
C THR A 34 -17.26 20.30 7.16
N PRO A 35 -18.56 20.59 7.43
CA PRO A 35 -18.93 21.50 8.50
C PRO A 35 -18.36 21.09 9.87
N GLU A 36 -18.20 19.79 10.11
CA GLU A 36 -17.60 19.24 11.34
C GLU A 36 -16.05 19.26 11.32
N ARG A 37 -15.45 19.50 10.15
CA ARG A 37 -14.01 19.50 9.93
C ARG A 37 -13.63 20.55 8.91
N PRO A 38 -13.51 21.82 9.36
CA PRO A 38 -13.08 22.91 8.52
C PRO A 38 -11.69 22.62 7.92
N ALA A 39 -11.33 23.35 6.87
CA ALA A 39 -10.08 23.14 6.13
C ALA A 39 -8.79 23.53 6.91
N ASP A 40 -8.92 23.82 8.20
CA ASP A 40 -7.83 24.10 9.14
C ASP A 40 -7.07 22.83 9.58
N GLY A 41 -7.64 21.65 9.32
CA GLY A 41 -6.94 20.36 9.35
C GLY A 41 -6.85 19.74 7.96
N ALA A 42 -5.64 19.66 7.39
CA ALA A 42 -5.40 18.99 6.11
C ALA A 42 -5.66 17.48 6.23
N THR A 43 -6.91 17.06 6.01
CA THR A 43 -7.21 15.66 5.81
C THR A 43 -6.66 15.21 4.46
N ILE A 44 -6.40 13.92 4.34
CA ILE A 44 -5.97 13.30 3.08
C ILE A 44 -6.96 12.19 2.71
N VAL A 45 -7.09 11.95 1.41
CA VAL A 45 -7.82 10.79 0.91
C VAL A 45 -6.86 9.60 0.89
N VAL A 46 -7.20 8.55 1.64
CA VAL A 46 -6.51 7.26 1.56
C VAL A 46 -7.45 6.27 0.89
N ASP A 47 -7.18 5.97 -0.38
CA ASP A 47 -7.91 4.93 -1.12
C ASP A 47 -7.07 3.65 -1.20
N LEU A 48 -7.53 2.61 -0.49
CA LEU A 48 -6.85 1.33 -0.45
C LEU A 48 -6.84 0.62 -1.82
N ASN A 49 -7.71 1.02 -2.77
CA ASN A 49 -7.68 0.52 -4.14
C ASN A 49 -6.43 1.00 -4.92
N PHE A 50 -5.74 2.02 -4.43
CA PHE A 50 -4.49 2.53 -5.01
C PHE A 50 -3.23 1.98 -4.31
N ALA A 51 -3.40 1.07 -3.34
CA ALA A 51 -2.27 0.39 -2.73
C ALA A 51 -1.49 -0.40 -3.78
N TYR A 52 -0.18 -0.15 -3.92
CA TYR A 52 0.64 -0.77 -4.96
C TYR A 52 1.89 -1.42 -4.38
N HIS A 53 2.47 -2.36 -5.12
CA HIS A 53 3.72 -3.00 -4.75
C HIS A 53 4.92 -2.05 -4.96
N PRO A 54 5.82 -1.94 -3.99
CA PRO A 54 7.00 -1.11 -4.12
C PRO A 54 7.99 -1.69 -5.15
N SER A 55 8.90 -0.87 -5.70
CA SER A 55 9.80 -1.27 -6.80
C SER A 55 10.64 -2.53 -6.51
N CYS A 56 10.99 -2.78 -5.25
CA CYS A 56 11.70 -3.99 -4.80
C CYS A 56 10.91 -5.29 -5.01
N ALA A 57 9.58 -5.23 -5.10
CA ALA A 57 8.77 -6.39 -5.47
C ALA A 57 9.08 -6.89 -6.90
N TYR A 58 9.58 -5.99 -7.76
CA TYR A 58 9.88 -6.28 -9.16
C TYR A 58 11.37 -6.43 -9.45
N SER A 59 12.24 -5.86 -8.61
CA SER A 59 13.68 -5.97 -8.79
C SER A 59 14.44 -5.76 -7.48
N PRO A 60 15.34 -6.70 -7.10
CA PRO A 60 16.11 -6.61 -5.87
C PRO A 60 17.15 -5.48 -5.88
N ARG A 61 17.35 -4.81 -7.03
CA ARG A 61 18.25 -3.64 -7.13
C ARG A 61 17.73 -2.42 -6.36
N TRP A 62 16.45 -2.41 -6.00
CA TRP A 62 15.81 -1.30 -5.29
C TRP A 62 15.72 -1.59 -3.80
N VAL A 63 16.00 -0.59 -2.98
CA VAL A 63 15.84 -0.66 -1.53
C VAL A 63 14.56 0.08 -1.14
N CYS A 64 13.68 -0.60 -0.43
CA CYS A 64 12.35 -0.12 -0.08
C CYS A 64 12.17 0.00 1.43
N PRO A 65 11.59 1.10 1.93
CA PRO A 65 11.10 1.17 3.31
C PRO A 65 10.06 0.09 3.65
N LEU A 66 10.25 -0.57 4.79
CA LEU A 66 9.26 -1.51 5.33
C LEU A 66 8.17 -0.79 6.12
N ALA A 67 6.98 -1.41 6.20
CA ALA A 67 5.91 -0.98 7.09
C ALA A 67 6.36 -1.03 8.55
N GLN A 68 6.30 0.15 9.20
CA GLN A 68 6.49 0.29 10.64
C GLN A 68 5.35 -0.40 11.39
N GLU A 69 5.54 -0.66 12.68
CA GLU A 69 4.57 -1.42 13.49
C GLU A 69 3.16 -0.80 13.45
N GLY A 70 3.05 0.53 13.58
CA GLY A 70 1.77 1.24 13.51
C GLY A 70 1.07 1.21 12.13
N ASN A 71 1.75 0.70 11.09
CA ASN A 71 1.21 0.57 9.74
C ASN A 71 0.97 -0.90 9.36
N ARG A 72 0.89 -1.79 10.35
CA ARG A 72 0.56 -3.20 10.17
C ARG A 72 -0.90 -3.43 10.57
N LEU A 73 -1.68 -3.95 9.64
CA LEU A 73 -3.07 -4.29 9.84
C LEU A 73 -3.20 -5.81 9.99
N GLU A 74 -3.90 -6.26 11.03
CA GLU A 74 -4.18 -7.69 11.25
C GLU A 74 -5.33 -8.23 10.38
N VAL A 75 -5.99 -7.33 9.65
CA VAL A 75 -7.12 -7.64 8.77
C VAL A 75 -6.69 -7.73 7.32
N ASP A 76 -7.49 -8.44 6.51
CA ASP A 76 -7.28 -8.51 5.07
C ASP A 76 -7.67 -7.18 4.41
N VAL A 77 -6.85 -6.69 3.48
CA VAL A 77 -7.18 -5.58 2.57
C VAL A 77 -7.20 -6.12 1.13
N PRO A 78 -8.31 -6.72 0.67
CA PRO A 78 -8.41 -7.45 -0.60
C PRO A 78 -8.65 -6.53 -1.81
N VAL A 79 -8.05 -5.35 -1.80
CA VAL A 79 -8.13 -4.32 -2.86
C VAL A 79 -6.74 -3.76 -3.14
N GLY A 80 -6.56 -3.05 -4.26
CA GLY A 80 -5.26 -2.59 -4.72
C GLY A 80 -4.53 -3.65 -5.54
N GLU A 81 -3.23 -3.42 -5.78
CA GLU A 81 -2.39 -4.32 -6.54
C GLU A 81 -2.26 -5.67 -5.83
N GLN A 82 -2.45 -6.74 -6.60
CA GLN A 82 -2.50 -8.12 -6.16
C GLN A 82 -1.74 -9.01 -7.13
N TYR A 83 -1.38 -10.20 -6.66
CA TYR A 83 -0.78 -11.21 -7.47
C TYR A 83 -1.83 -12.07 -8.19
N PRO A 84 -1.71 -12.37 -9.51
CA PRO A 84 -2.52 -13.40 -10.12
C PRO A 84 -2.46 -14.72 -9.35
N ALA A 85 -3.64 -15.32 -9.17
CA ALA A 85 -3.83 -16.54 -8.39
C ALA A 85 -3.01 -17.73 -8.93
N ASP A 86 -2.65 -17.69 -10.21
CA ASP A 86 -2.13 -18.78 -11.02
C ASP A 86 -0.62 -18.72 -11.31
N GLY A 87 0.13 -17.72 -10.83
CA GLY A 87 1.51 -17.58 -11.32
C GLY A 87 2.53 -16.94 -10.39
N TRP A 88 2.59 -15.61 -10.33
CA TRP A 88 3.84 -14.97 -9.93
C TRP A 88 4.09 -14.80 -8.43
N ALA A 89 3.11 -15.11 -7.57
CA ALA A 89 3.25 -14.88 -6.13
C ALA A 89 4.37 -15.71 -5.49
N LYS A 90 4.64 -16.89 -6.03
CA LYS A 90 5.54 -17.92 -5.47
C LYS A 90 7.00 -17.73 -5.91
N ASP A 91 7.22 -16.99 -7.00
CA ASP A 91 8.54 -16.66 -7.54
C ASP A 91 8.95 -15.20 -7.26
N ALA A 92 8.07 -14.41 -6.60
CA ALA A 92 8.34 -13.02 -6.28
C ALA A 92 9.38 -12.91 -5.15
N PRO A 93 10.39 -12.02 -5.27
CA PRO A 93 11.45 -11.89 -4.28
C PRO A 93 10.93 -11.36 -2.93
N GLY A 94 10.78 -12.23 -1.93
CA GLY A 94 10.23 -11.90 -0.60
C GLY A 94 8.85 -12.50 -0.31
N ALA A 95 8.44 -13.53 -1.07
CA ALA A 95 7.47 -14.52 -0.61
C ALA A 95 8.00 -15.31 0.61
#